data_AF-A0A1U8ADS3-F1
#
_entry.id   AF-A0A1U8ADS3-F1
#
_cell.length_a   1.000
_cell.length_b   1.000
_cell.length_c   1.000
_cell.angle_alpha   90.00
_cell.angle_beta   90.00
_cell.angle_gamma   90.00
#
_symmetry.space_group_name_H-M   'P 1'
#
loop_
_entity.id
_entity.type
_entity.pdbx_description
1 polymer ?
#
loop_
_entity_poly.entity_id
_entity_poly.type
_entity_poly.pdbx_seq_one_letter_code
_entity_poly.pdbx_strand_id
1 'polypeptide(L)'
;MDVPSSWDALRKQARKLEAQLDEQMNSYRKLVSTKSDGADNNDLESGIDRLLKQLQQVNSQMQAWVSSGGSEIVSHTLTRHQEILQDLIQEFYRLRSSLRAKREHASLLEDFREFDRARVDLEDGGLSAEQALLKEHASISRSTGQMDTVISQAQATLGALSLQHATFGGISSKLTNVSSRFPTVNNILSAIKRKKSMDTIILSLVASVCTFLILIYWLTK
;
A
#
# COMPACT_ATOMS: atom_id res chain seq x y z
N MET A 1 -4.76 -19.10 24.13
CA MET A 1 -3.50 -18.34 24.18
C MET A 1 -2.93 -18.34 22.78
N ASP A 2 -3.17 -17.27 22.02
CA ASP A 2 -2.66 -17.15 20.66
C ASP A 2 -1.15 -16.93 20.72
N VAL A 3 -0.39 -17.93 20.27
CA VAL A 3 1.05 -17.80 20.10
C VAL A 3 1.27 -16.63 19.14
N PRO A 4 1.98 -15.55 19.53
CA PRO A 4 2.23 -14.45 18.62
C PRO A 4 2.95 -15.02 17.39
N SER A 5 2.29 -14.91 16.23
CA SER A 5 2.86 -15.33 14.94
C SER A 5 4.29 -14.82 14.85
N SER A 6 5.24 -15.72 14.59
CA SER A 6 6.65 -15.32 14.56
C SER A 6 6.85 -14.28 13.45
N TRP A 7 7.70 -13.29 13.71
CA TRP A 7 8.02 -12.25 12.73
C TRP A 7 8.38 -12.82 11.36
N ASP A 8 9.12 -13.93 11.33
CA ASP A 8 9.52 -14.61 10.09
C ASP A 8 8.32 -15.20 9.34
N ALA A 9 7.32 -15.73 10.05
CA ALA A 9 6.08 -16.24 9.46
C ALA A 9 5.26 -15.11 8.82
N LEU A 10 5.08 -13.99 9.52
CA LEU A 10 4.41 -12.81 8.99
C LEU A 10 5.15 -12.30 7.74
N ARG A 11 6.47 -12.22 7.79
CA ARG A 11 7.30 -11.74 6.67
C ARG A 11 7.17 -12.62 5.44
N LYS A 12 7.21 -13.94 5.62
CA LYS A 12 6.99 -14.90 4.52
C LYS A 12 5.58 -14.76 3.94
N GLN A 13 4.58 -14.56 4.79
CA GLN A 13 3.20 -14.37 4.36
C GLN A 13 3.04 -13.07 3.54
N ALA A 14 3.62 -11.95 3.99
CA ALA A 14 3.58 -10.69 3.24
C ALA A 14 4.22 -10.83 1.86
N ARG A 15 5.42 -11.41 1.77
CA ARG A 15 6.09 -11.64 0.46
C ARG A 15 5.28 -12.52 -0.49
N LYS A 16 4.60 -13.54 0.05
CA LYS A 16 3.72 -14.41 -0.75
C LYS A 16 2.53 -13.63 -1.29
N LEU A 17 1.89 -12.81 -0.45
CA LEU A 17 0.76 -11.97 -0.85
C LEU A 17 1.19 -10.90 -1.86
N GLU A 18 2.35 -10.27 -1.67
CA GLU A 18 2.94 -9.32 -2.64
C GLU A 18 3.13 -9.98 -4.01
N ALA A 19 3.75 -11.16 -4.07
CA ALA A 19 3.97 -11.87 -5.34
C ALA A 19 2.66 -12.25 -6.05
N GLN A 20 1.66 -12.72 -5.29
CA GLN A 20 0.33 -13.03 -5.84
C GLN A 20 -0.37 -11.77 -6.35
N LEU A 21 -0.22 -10.66 -5.63
CA LEU A 21 -0.81 -9.38 -5.99
C LEU A 21 -0.18 -8.82 -7.26
N ASP A 22 1.15 -8.92 -7.42
CA ASP A 22 1.85 -8.53 -8.65
C ASP A 22 1.39 -9.34 -9.89
N GLU A 23 1.20 -10.64 -9.74
CA GLU A 23 0.73 -11.52 -10.82
C GLU A 23 -0.70 -11.17 -11.24
N GLN A 24 -1.60 -10.94 -10.28
CA GLN A 24 -2.97 -10.51 -10.53
C GLN A 24 -3.00 -9.10 -11.13
N MET A 25 -2.16 -8.19 -10.65
CA MET A 25 -2.04 -6.83 -11.20
C MET A 25 -1.58 -6.83 -12.65
N ASN A 26 -0.63 -7.69 -13.00
CA ASN A 26 -0.20 -7.86 -14.39
C ASN A 26 -1.31 -8.43 -15.28
N SER A 27 -2.09 -9.37 -14.78
CA SER A 27 -3.26 -9.89 -15.49
C SER A 27 -4.31 -8.79 -15.68
N TYR A 28 -4.55 -7.97 -14.65
CA TYR A 28 -5.44 -6.81 -14.73
C TYR A 28 -4.96 -5.79 -15.76
N ARG A 29 -3.67 -5.43 -15.79
CA ARG A 29 -3.10 -4.54 -16.82
C ARG A 29 -3.33 -5.04 -18.24
N LYS A 30 -3.08 -6.34 -18.46
CA LYS A 30 -3.32 -6.97 -19.77
C LYS A 30 -4.77 -6.80 -20.16
N LEU A 31 -5.68 -7.05 -19.23
CA LEU A 31 -7.11 -6.93 -19.43
C LEU A 31 -7.57 -5.47 -19.63
N VAL A 32 -6.94 -4.50 -18.98
CA VAL A 32 -7.14 -3.06 -19.25
C VAL A 32 -6.65 -2.65 -20.65
N SER A 33 -5.69 -3.39 -21.21
CA SER A 33 -5.16 -3.17 -22.56
C SER A 33 -6.00 -3.86 -23.63
N THR A 34 -6.31 -5.15 -23.43
CA THR A 34 -7.15 -5.95 -24.31
C THR A 34 -8.60 -5.73 -23.93
N LYS A 35 -9.32 -4.87 -24.66
CA LYS A 35 -10.74 -4.52 -24.50
C LYS A 35 -11.64 -5.76 -24.26
N SER A 36 -11.65 -6.27 -23.03
CA SER A 36 -12.26 -7.54 -22.64
C SER A 36 -13.53 -7.25 -21.86
N ASP A 37 -14.54 -8.05 -22.16
CA ASP A 37 -15.92 -7.89 -21.74
C ASP A 37 -16.08 -7.84 -20.20
N GLY A 38 -17.13 -7.17 -19.74
CA GLY A 38 -17.24 -6.64 -18.36
C GLY A 38 -17.30 -7.65 -17.21
N ALA A 39 -17.50 -8.95 -17.47
CA ALA A 39 -17.69 -9.97 -16.43
C ALA A 39 -16.38 -10.38 -15.74
N ASP A 40 -15.36 -10.78 -16.52
CA ASP A 40 -14.06 -11.25 -16.00
C ASP A 40 -13.30 -10.15 -15.23
N ASN A 41 -13.66 -8.89 -15.48
CA ASN A 41 -13.09 -7.72 -14.82
C ASN A 41 -13.45 -7.63 -13.33
N ASN A 42 -14.71 -7.89 -12.99
CA ASN A 42 -15.21 -7.69 -11.63
C ASN A 42 -14.67 -8.76 -10.67
N ASP A 43 -14.53 -10.00 -11.16
CA ASP A 43 -13.96 -11.09 -10.40
C ASP A 43 -12.49 -10.84 -10.10
N LEU A 44 -11.72 -10.38 -11.09
CA LEU A 44 -10.30 -10.04 -10.91
C LEU A 44 -10.11 -8.83 -10.00
N GLU A 45 -10.94 -7.78 -10.16
CA GLU A 45 -10.94 -6.60 -9.29
C GLU A 45 -11.22 -6.99 -7.84
N SER A 46 -12.25 -7.82 -7.61
CA SER A 46 -12.60 -8.30 -6.27
C SER A 46 -11.51 -9.19 -5.65
N GLY A 47 -10.81 -9.98 -6.46
CA GLY A 47 -9.66 -10.79 -6.04
C GLY A 47 -8.48 -9.94 -5.58
N ILE A 48 -8.15 -8.89 -6.34
CA ILE A 48 -7.10 -7.93 -5.99
C ILE A 48 -7.45 -7.18 -4.70
N ASP A 49 -8.70 -6.73 -4.54
CA ASP A 49 -9.18 -6.07 -3.32
C ASP A 49 -9.06 -6.98 -2.09
N ARG A 50 -9.37 -8.28 -2.23
CA ARG A 50 -9.21 -9.27 -1.15
C ARG A 50 -7.75 -9.45 -0.75
N LEU A 51 -6.85 -9.57 -1.73
CA LEU A 51 -5.41 -9.71 -1.49
C LEU A 51 -4.81 -8.45 -0.83
N LEU A 52 -5.22 -7.26 -1.28
CA LEU A 52 -4.82 -5.99 -0.67
C LEU A 52 -5.23 -5.91 0.81
N LYS A 53 -6.49 -6.28 1.13
CA LYS A 53 -6.97 -6.31 2.52
C LYS A 53 -6.20 -7.31 3.38
N GLN A 54 -5.88 -8.48 2.83
CA GLN A 54 -5.06 -9.48 3.53
C GLN A 54 -3.63 -8.98 3.79
N LEU A 55 -2.99 -8.34 2.80
CA LEU A 55 -1.65 -7.77 2.97
C LEU A 55 -1.65 -6.63 3.98
N GLN A 56 -2.69 -5.79 3.99
CA GLN A 56 -2.88 -4.75 5.00
C GLN A 56 -3.06 -5.32 6.41
N GLN A 57 -3.80 -6.41 6.56
CA GLN A 57 -3.97 -7.11 7.83
C GLN A 57 -2.62 -7.67 8.32
N VAL A 58 -1.84 -8.31 7.46
CA VAL A 58 -0.50 -8.82 7.79
C VAL A 58 0.44 -7.69 8.19
N ASN A 59 0.44 -6.57 7.46
CA ASN A 59 1.24 -5.39 7.81
C ASN A 59 0.82 -4.80 9.17
N SER A 60 -0.46 -4.85 9.52
CA SER A 60 -0.96 -4.40 10.82
C SER A 60 -0.50 -5.33 11.96
N GLN A 61 -0.47 -6.65 11.72
CA GLN A 61 0.07 -7.63 12.67
C GLN A 61 1.58 -7.47 12.85
N MET A 62 2.32 -7.21 11.77
CA MET A 62 3.74 -6.86 11.82
C MET A 62 3.99 -5.58 12.60
N GLN A 63 3.17 -4.55 12.40
CA GLN A 63 3.24 -3.29 13.15
C GLN A 63 3.02 -3.51 14.65
N ALA A 64 2.01 -4.28 15.03
CA ALA A 64 1.76 -4.64 16.43
C ALA A 64 2.94 -5.41 17.04
N TRP A 65 3.56 -6.31 16.27
CA TRP A 65 4.74 -7.06 16.71
C TRP A 65 5.95 -6.13 16.93
N VAL A 66 6.23 -5.22 16.00
CA VAL A 66 7.31 -4.23 16.14
C VAL A 66 7.08 -3.34 17.37
N SER A 67 5.86 -2.85 17.56
CA SER A 67 5.48 -2.02 18.71
C SER A 67 5.56 -2.76 20.06
N SER A 68 5.54 -4.09 20.07
CA SER A 68 5.65 -4.91 21.29
C SER A 68 7.09 -5.14 21.79
N GLY A 69 8.10 -4.59 21.10
CA GLY A 69 9.52 -4.71 21.48
C GLY A 69 10.43 -5.28 20.38
N GLY A 70 10.05 -5.13 19.10
CA GLY A 70 10.84 -5.57 17.96
C GLY A 70 12.14 -4.77 17.79
N SER A 71 13.16 -5.41 17.20
CA SER A 71 14.46 -4.77 16.89
C SER A 71 14.34 -3.71 15.79
N GLU A 72 15.22 -2.70 15.79
CA GLU A 72 15.23 -1.59 14.82
C GLU A 72 15.30 -2.04 13.34
N ILE A 73 15.97 -3.17 13.06
CA ILE A 73 16.05 -3.79 11.72
C ILE A 73 14.67 -4.31 11.24
N VAL A 74 13.84 -4.75 12.18
CA VAL A 74 12.48 -5.25 11.95
C VAL A 74 11.57 -4.07 11.58
N SER A 75 11.81 -2.90 12.17
CA SER A 75 11.10 -1.65 11.86
C SER A 75 11.32 -1.21 10.40
N HIS A 76 12.57 -1.16 9.93
CA HIS A 76 12.85 -0.78 8.53
C HIS A 76 12.23 -1.78 7.53
N THR A 77 12.26 -3.08 7.87
CA THR A 77 11.63 -4.10 7.03
C THR A 77 10.11 -3.90 6.94
N LEU A 78 9.46 -3.54 8.05
CA LEU A 78 8.04 -3.21 8.07
C LEU A 78 7.73 -1.97 7.23
N THR A 79 8.52 -0.89 7.37
CA THR A 79 8.34 0.33 6.57
C THR A 79 8.34 0.00 5.07
N ARG A 80 9.28 -0.83 4.62
CA ARG A 80 9.33 -1.28 3.23
C ARG A 80 8.06 -2.05 2.81
N HIS A 81 7.55 -2.95 3.64
CA HIS A 81 6.30 -3.67 3.34
C HIS A 81 5.07 -2.75 3.31
N GLN A 82 5.09 -1.65 4.07
CA GLN A 82 4.03 -0.63 4.02
C GLN A 82 4.12 0.22 2.74
N GLU A 83 5.32 0.61 2.32
CA GLU A 83 5.56 1.32 1.06
C GLU A 83 5.09 0.50 -0.14
N ILE A 84 5.49 -0.79 -0.21
CA ILE A 84 5.06 -1.70 -1.27
C ILE A 84 3.54 -1.82 -1.32
N LEU A 85 2.88 -1.98 -0.16
CA LEU A 85 1.42 -2.03 -0.10
C LEU A 85 0.79 -0.73 -0.64
N GLN A 86 1.33 0.43 -0.26
CA GLN A 86 0.80 1.73 -0.70
C GLN A 86 0.96 1.92 -2.22
N ASP A 87 2.11 1.54 -2.78
CA ASP A 87 2.36 1.59 -4.22
C ASP A 87 1.37 0.69 -4.98
N LEU A 88 1.15 -0.53 -4.49
CA LEU A 88 0.21 -1.48 -5.10
C LEU A 88 -1.24 -1.00 -5.03
N ILE A 89 -1.65 -0.36 -3.92
CA ILE A 89 -2.96 0.27 -3.78
C ILE A 89 -3.12 1.40 -4.81
N GLN A 90 -2.16 2.32 -4.86
CA GLN A 90 -2.21 3.46 -5.76
C GLN A 90 -2.29 3.01 -7.22
N GLU A 91 -1.49 2.01 -7.56
CA GLU A 91 -1.48 1.44 -8.88
C GLU A 91 -2.80 0.78 -9.27
N PHE A 92 -3.40 0.02 -8.36
CA PHE A 92 -4.70 -0.61 -8.58
C PHE A 92 -5.78 0.44 -8.89
N TYR A 93 -5.87 1.50 -8.07
CA TYR A 93 -6.83 2.57 -8.30
C TYR A 93 -6.60 3.31 -9.62
N ARG A 94 -5.33 3.52 -10.00
CA ARG A 94 -4.97 4.11 -11.29
C ARG A 94 -5.40 3.23 -12.47
N LEU A 95 -5.20 1.92 -12.37
CA LEU A 95 -5.63 0.98 -13.42
C LEU A 95 -7.15 0.94 -13.52
N ARG A 96 -7.85 0.93 -12.38
CA ARG A 96 -9.30 0.94 -12.34
C ARG A 96 -9.90 2.21 -12.94
N SER A 97 -9.34 3.38 -12.63
CA SER A 97 -9.81 4.64 -13.21
C SER A 97 -9.55 4.69 -14.73
N SER A 98 -8.39 4.21 -15.18
CA SER A 98 -8.07 4.10 -16.60
C SER A 98 -9.05 3.19 -17.34
N LEU A 99 -9.38 2.04 -16.75
CA LEU A 99 -10.36 1.10 -17.30
C LEU A 99 -11.76 1.71 -17.40
N ARG A 100 -12.20 2.41 -16.35
CA ARG A 100 -13.49 3.10 -16.33
C ARG A 100 -13.57 4.15 -17.43
N ALA A 101 -12.54 5.00 -17.55
CA ALA A 101 -12.48 6.01 -18.60
C ALA A 101 -12.55 5.38 -20.01
N LYS A 102 -11.83 4.27 -20.24
CA LYS A 102 -11.92 3.53 -21.51
C LYS A 102 -13.30 2.95 -21.78
N ARG A 103 -14.00 2.47 -20.76
CA ARG A 103 -15.39 1.97 -20.91
C ARG A 103 -16.36 3.09 -21.23
N GLU A 104 -16.27 4.21 -20.53
CA GLU A 104 -17.11 5.38 -20.79
C GLU A 104 -16.87 5.92 -22.21
N HIS A 105 -15.62 5.99 -22.66
CA HIS A 105 -15.32 6.32 -24.06
C HIS A 105 -15.90 5.30 -25.05
N ALA A 106 -15.84 4.00 -24.74
CA ALA A 106 -16.40 2.98 -25.61
C ALA A 106 -17.93 3.05 -25.69
N SER A 107 -18.62 3.28 -24.56
CA SER A 107 -20.09 3.42 -24.55
C SER A 107 -20.55 4.67 -25.28
N LEU A 108 -19.82 5.80 -25.15
CA LEU A 108 -20.13 7.02 -25.90
C LEU A 108 -19.96 6.83 -27.42
N LEU A 109 -18.93 6.09 -27.86
CA LEU A 109 -18.74 5.77 -29.29
C LEU A 109 -19.79 4.79 -29.81
N GLU A 110 -20.27 3.88 -28.97
CA GLU A 110 -21.37 2.96 -29.33
C GLU A 110 -22.68 3.73 -29.50
N ASP A 111 -23.01 4.61 -28.55
CA ASP A 111 -24.18 5.49 -28.62
C ASP A 111 -24.13 6.42 -29.85
N PHE A 112 -22.95 6.97 -30.17
CA PHE A 112 -22.75 7.75 -31.39
C PHE A 112 -22.97 6.91 -32.66
N ARG A 113 -22.44 5.68 -32.72
CA ARG A 113 -22.63 4.77 -33.86
C ARG A 113 -24.09 4.32 -34.02
N GLU A 114 -24.80 4.13 -32.92
CA GLU A 114 -26.22 3.79 -32.93
C GLU A 114 -27.06 4.97 -33.40
N PHE A 115 -26.75 6.19 -32.92
CA PHE A 115 -27.35 7.42 -33.42
C PHE A 115 -27.12 7.62 -34.92
N ASP A 116 -25.90 7.40 -35.40
CA ASP A 116 -25.55 7.55 -36.81
C ASP A 116 -26.25 6.49 -37.69
N ARG A 117 -26.37 5.24 -37.22
CA ARG A 117 -27.20 4.22 -37.89
C ARG A 117 -28.67 4.59 -37.92
N ALA A 118 -29.24 5.01 -36.79
CA ALA A 118 -30.64 5.41 -36.71
C ALA A 118 -30.93 6.59 -37.62
N ARG A 119 -29.97 7.51 -37.76
CA ARG A 119 -30.01 8.62 -38.72
C ARG A 119 -29.98 8.13 -40.17
N VAL A 120 -29.07 7.22 -40.52
CA VAL A 120 -29.01 6.62 -41.88
C VAL A 120 -30.32 5.90 -42.23
N ASP A 121 -30.97 5.26 -41.25
CA ASP A 121 -32.29 4.60 -41.43
C ASP A 121 -33.44 5.62 -41.57
N LEU A 122 -33.25 6.85 -41.07
CA LEU A 122 -34.18 7.99 -41.19
C LEU A 122 -33.88 8.92 -42.39
N GLU A 123 -32.72 8.76 -43.04
CA GLU A 123 -32.22 9.64 -44.11
C GLU A 123 -32.79 9.34 -45.51
N ASP A 124 -33.86 8.55 -45.61
CA ASP A 124 -34.72 8.45 -46.82
C ASP A 124 -35.56 9.74 -47.06
N GLY A 125 -35.26 10.85 -46.38
CA GLY A 125 -36.10 12.05 -46.34
C GLY A 125 -35.37 13.40 -46.18
N GLY A 126 -34.42 13.71 -47.07
CA GLY A 126 -33.98 15.02 -47.62
C GLY A 126 -33.97 16.37 -46.87
N LEU A 127 -34.45 16.53 -45.63
CA LEU A 127 -34.70 17.86 -45.03
C LEU A 127 -33.87 18.18 -43.75
N SER A 128 -32.98 17.29 -43.31
CA SER A 128 -32.45 17.32 -41.92
C SER A 128 -31.01 17.84 -41.72
N ALA A 129 -30.23 18.07 -42.77
CA ALA A 129 -28.79 18.40 -42.61
C ALA A 129 -28.53 19.66 -41.77
N GLU A 130 -29.34 20.71 -41.92
CA GLU A 130 -29.23 21.96 -41.14
C GLU A 130 -29.64 21.78 -39.67
N GLN A 131 -30.69 20.99 -39.42
CA GLN A 131 -31.15 20.68 -38.05
C GLN A 131 -30.15 19.78 -37.31
N ALA A 132 -29.49 18.87 -38.04
CA ALA A 132 -28.43 18.04 -37.49
C ALA A 132 -27.21 18.86 -37.05
N LEU A 133 -26.78 19.83 -37.86
CA LEU A 133 -25.65 20.71 -37.53
C LEU A 133 -25.95 21.60 -36.31
N LEU A 134 -27.17 22.13 -36.21
CA LEU A 134 -27.58 22.93 -35.05
C LEU A 134 -27.64 22.08 -33.77
N LYS A 135 -28.08 20.82 -33.87
CA LYS A 135 -28.10 19.87 -32.75
C LYS A 135 -26.68 19.45 -32.33
N GLU A 136 -25.79 19.24 -33.29
CA GLU A 136 -24.38 18.96 -33.02
C GLU A 136 -23.72 20.12 -32.28
N HIS A 137 -23.94 21.35 -32.74
CA HIS A 137 -23.40 22.54 -32.09
C HIS A 137 -23.90 22.72 -30.65
N ALA A 138 -25.16 22.37 -30.38
CA ALA A 138 -25.73 22.36 -29.03
C ALA A 138 -25.10 21.27 -28.14
N SER A 139 -24.83 20.09 -28.69
CA SER A 139 -24.16 19.01 -27.96
C SER A 139 -22.69 19.32 -27.64
N ILE A 140 -21.95 19.91 -28.58
CA ILE A 140 -20.55 20.35 -28.37
C ILE A 140 -20.48 21.41 -27.28
N SER A 141 -21.38 22.40 -27.32
CA SER A 141 -21.44 23.44 -26.29
C SER A 141 -21.70 22.86 -24.89
N ARG A 142 -22.58 21.85 -24.80
CA ARG A 142 -22.86 21.14 -23.55
C ARG A 142 -21.66 20.30 -23.07
N SER A 143 -20.94 19.62 -23.97
CA SER A 143 -19.72 18.87 -23.64
C SER A 143 -18.60 19.77 -23.14
N THR A 144 -18.43 20.97 -23.71
CA THR A 144 -17.45 21.96 -23.23
C THR A 144 -17.71 22.36 -21.78
N GLY A 145 -18.97 22.63 -21.39
CA GLY A 145 -19.29 22.99 -20.01
C GLY A 145 -19.10 21.85 -18.98
N GLN A 146 -19.28 20.59 -19.40
CA GLN A 146 -19.01 19.43 -18.55
C GLN A 146 -17.50 19.23 -18.33
N MET A 147 -16.68 19.52 -19.35
CA MET A 147 -15.23 19.43 -19.27
C MET A 147 -14.64 20.44 -18.28
N ASP A 148 -15.20 21.66 -18.21
CA ASP A 148 -14.83 22.66 -17.18
C ASP A 148 -15.15 22.19 -15.75
N THR A 149 -16.25 21.44 -15.59
CA THR A 149 -16.63 20.87 -14.27
C THR A 149 -15.64 19.78 -13.83
N VAL A 150 -15.20 18.94 -14.76
CA VAL A 150 -14.19 17.89 -14.50
C VAL A 150 -12.82 18.51 -14.20
N ILE A 151 -12.44 19.59 -14.88
CA ILE A 151 -11.19 20.34 -14.62
C ILE A 151 -11.23 20.98 -13.22
N SER A 152 -12.34 21.61 -12.86
CA SER A 152 -12.58 22.16 -11.52
C SER A 152 -12.46 21.08 -10.44
N GLN A 153 -13.10 19.92 -10.65
CA GLN A 153 -13.06 18.81 -9.70
C GLN A 153 -11.67 18.17 -9.60
N ALA A 154 -10.92 18.10 -10.70
CA ALA A 154 -9.54 17.63 -10.71
C ALA A 154 -8.61 18.59 -9.95
N GLN A 155 -8.76 19.91 -10.12
CA GLN A 155 -7.99 20.92 -9.38
C GLN A 155 -8.31 20.88 -7.88
N ALA A 156 -9.58 20.70 -7.51
CA ALA A 156 -9.98 20.52 -6.11
C ALA A 156 -9.35 19.24 -5.50
N THR A 157 -9.28 18.16 -6.28
CA THR A 157 -8.68 16.88 -5.85
C THR A 157 -7.17 16.98 -5.71
N LEU A 158 -6.47 17.69 -6.62
CA LEU A 158 -5.04 17.98 -6.51
C LEU A 158 -4.73 18.86 -5.29
N GLY A 159 -5.58 19.85 -5.00
CA GLY A 159 -5.47 20.67 -3.78
C GLY A 159 -5.63 19.83 -2.51
N ALA A 160 -6.61 18.94 -2.47
CA ALA A 160 -6.82 18.02 -1.35
C ALA A 160 -5.66 17.03 -1.18
N LEU A 161 -5.12 16.48 -2.27
CA LEU A 161 -3.95 15.59 -2.26
C LEU A 161 -2.68 16.31 -1.78
N SER A 162 -2.46 17.55 -2.21
CA SER A 162 -1.34 18.39 -1.75
C SER A 162 -1.45 18.72 -0.25
N LEU A 163 -2.65 19.05 0.21
CA LEU A 163 -2.92 19.28 1.65
C LEU A 163 -2.73 17.99 2.46
N GLN A 164 -3.12 16.84 1.91
CA GLN A 164 -2.92 15.51 2.52
C GLN A 164 -1.42 15.14 2.57
N HIS A 165 -0.64 15.50 1.55
CA HIS A 165 0.81 15.34 1.52
C HIS A 165 1.52 16.24 2.55
N ALA A 166 1.09 17.51 2.70
CA ALA A 166 1.57 18.41 3.74
C ALA A 166 1.23 17.91 5.16
N THR A 167 0.05 17.30 5.32
CA THR A 167 -0.40 16.70 6.59
C THR A 167 0.44 15.47 6.96
N PHE A 168 0.85 14.65 5.98
CA PHE A 168 1.79 13.54 6.19
C PHE A 168 3.19 14.02 6.60
N GLY A 169 3.66 15.16 6.07
CA GLY A 169 4.90 15.79 6.54
C GLY A 169 4.88 16.15 8.04
N GLY A 170 3.72 16.54 8.56
CA GLY A 170 3.51 16.82 9.99
C GLY A 170 3.50 15.59 10.90
N ILE A 171 3.30 14.39 10.36
CA ILE A 171 3.38 13.14 11.13
C ILE A 171 4.85 12.75 11.34
N SER A 172 5.70 13.03 10.35
CA SER A 172 7.16 12.80 10.44
C SER A 172 7.84 13.69 11.50
N SER A 173 7.36 14.93 11.70
CA SER A 173 7.87 15.83 12.75
C SER A 173 7.43 15.43 14.17
N LYS A 174 6.29 14.75 14.31
CA LYS A 174 5.87 14.15 15.59
C LYS A 174 6.67 12.88 15.92
N LEU A 175 7.10 12.11 14.91
CA LEU A 175 7.97 10.94 15.08
C LEU A 175 9.39 11.32 15.51
N THR A 176 9.97 12.39 14.96
CA THR A 176 11.27 12.91 15.43
C THR A 176 11.21 13.52 16.83
N ASN A 177 10.07 14.06 17.25
CA ASN A 177 9.89 14.53 18.63
C ASN A 177 9.69 13.38 19.64
N VAL A 178 9.32 12.17 19.18
CA VAL A 178 9.39 10.93 19.98
C VAL A 178 10.82 10.37 20.02
N SER A 179 11.62 10.62 18.98
CA SER A 179 13.06 10.29 18.95
C SER A 179 13.88 11.09 19.99
N SER A 180 13.46 12.28 20.41
CA SER A 180 14.15 13.05 21.46
C SER A 180 13.92 12.51 22.88
N ARG A 181 13.04 11.51 23.05
CA ARG A 181 12.80 10.80 24.32
C ARG A 181 13.48 9.41 24.40
N PHE A 182 14.12 8.97 23.32
CA PHE A 182 14.88 7.71 23.28
C PHE A 182 16.19 7.63 24.11
N PRO A 183 16.90 8.72 24.47
CA PRO A 183 18.13 8.55 25.27
C PRO A 183 17.88 8.12 26.73
N THR A 184 16.64 8.14 27.23
CA THR A 184 16.32 7.70 28.60
C THR A 184 16.10 6.18 28.70
N VAL A 185 15.56 5.54 27.65
CA VAL A 185 15.26 4.09 27.68
C VAL A 185 16.51 3.24 27.52
N ASN A 186 17.50 3.70 26.73
CA ASN A 186 18.78 3.00 26.57
C ASN A 186 19.60 2.97 27.87
N ASN A 187 19.51 3.99 28.73
CA ASN A 187 20.18 4.00 30.03
C ASN A 187 19.57 3.00 31.02
N ILE A 188 18.25 2.83 31.02
CA ILE A 188 17.55 1.89 31.91
C ILE A 188 17.85 0.44 31.48
N LEU A 189 17.83 0.17 30.17
CA LEU A 189 18.15 -1.16 29.64
C LEU A 189 19.63 -1.53 29.83
N SER A 190 20.55 -0.56 29.66
CA SER A 190 21.99 -0.76 29.88
C SER A 190 22.32 -0.91 31.36
N ALA A 191 21.65 -0.18 32.27
CA ALA A 191 21.80 -0.34 33.72
C ALA A 191 21.35 -1.72 34.21
N ILE A 192 20.26 -2.26 33.66
CA ILE A 192 19.75 -3.61 33.97
C ILE A 192 20.72 -4.69 33.48
N LYS A 193 21.27 -4.56 32.27
CA LYS A 193 22.24 -5.52 31.72
C LYS A 193 23.56 -5.53 32.50
N ARG A 194 24.02 -4.36 32.98
CA ARG A 194 25.27 -4.20 33.73
C ARG A 194 25.22 -4.89 35.10
N LYS A 195 24.08 -4.86 35.81
CA LYS A 195 23.94 -5.54 37.11
C LYS A 195 24.03 -7.06 36.98
N LYS A 196 23.41 -7.65 35.96
CA LYS A 196 23.48 -9.10 35.69
C LYS A 196 24.87 -9.58 35.26
N SER A 197 25.65 -8.74 34.58
CA SER A 197 27.02 -9.08 34.17
C SER A 197 28.02 -9.12 35.34
N MET A 198 27.85 -8.25 36.35
CA MET A 198 28.73 -8.19 37.51
C MET A 198 28.64 -9.46 38.37
N ASP A 199 27.42 -9.96 38.61
CA ASP A 199 27.21 -11.18 39.39
C ASP A 199 27.85 -12.41 38.71
N THR A 200 27.83 -12.46 37.38
CA THR A 200 28.45 -13.56 36.61
C THR A 200 29.98 -13.50 36.68
N ILE A 201 30.57 -12.29 36.62
CA ILE A 201 32.03 -12.11 36.71
C ILE A 201 32.52 -12.52 38.09
N ILE A 202 31.87 -12.08 39.16
CA ILE A 202 32.26 -12.40 40.55
C ILE A 202 32.20 -13.93 40.78
N LEU A 203 31.13 -14.58 40.33
CA LEU A 203 30.95 -16.03 40.49
C LEU A 203 32.03 -16.82 39.74
N SER A 204 32.38 -16.40 38.51
CA SER A 204 33.45 -17.05 37.73
C SER A 204 34.84 -16.90 38.37
N LEU A 205 35.12 -15.74 38.96
CA LEU A 205 36.41 -15.47 39.60
C LEU A 205 36.58 -16.28 40.89
N VAL A 206 35.53 -16.38 41.71
CA VAL A 206 35.54 -17.21 42.92
C VAL A 206 35.75 -18.69 42.58
N ALA A 207 35.04 -19.20 41.56
CA ALA A 207 35.21 -20.58 41.11
C ALA A 207 36.63 -20.86 40.59
N SER A 208 37.23 -19.92 39.86
CA SER A 208 38.61 -20.04 39.37
C SER A 208 39.64 -20.05 40.50
N VAL A 209 39.49 -19.19 41.53
CA VAL A 209 40.42 -19.16 42.66
C VAL A 209 40.31 -20.44 43.49
N CYS A 210 39.08 -20.91 43.72
CA CYS A 210 38.86 -22.13 44.50
C CYS A 210 39.46 -23.36 43.80
N THR A 211 39.26 -23.50 42.48
CA THR A 211 39.87 -24.58 41.69
C THR A 211 41.40 -24.50 41.66
N PHE A 212 41.98 -23.30 41.56
CA PHE A 212 43.43 -23.11 41.58
C PHE A 212 44.07 -23.51 42.92
N LEU A 213 43.46 -23.15 44.05
CA LEU A 213 43.93 -23.54 45.38
C LEU A 213 43.86 -25.05 45.60
N ILE A 214 42.79 -25.70 45.13
CA ILE A 214 42.66 -27.17 45.17
C ILE A 214 43.78 -27.83 44.36
N LEU A 215 44.11 -27.29 43.18
CA LEU A 215 45.15 -27.81 42.31
C LEU A 215 46.55 -27.68 42.95
N ILE A 216 46.85 -26.54 43.59
CA ILE A 216 48.10 -26.35 44.35
C ILE A 216 48.19 -27.33 45.52
N TYR A 217 47.10 -27.49 46.29
CA TYR A 217 47.08 -28.44 47.41
C TYR A 217 47.36 -29.87 46.95
N TRP A 218 46.79 -30.26 45.80
CA TRP A 218 47.01 -31.59 45.22
C TRP A 218 48.43 -31.78 44.68
N LEU A 219 49.05 -30.73 44.13
CA LEU A 219 50.45 -30.76 43.66
C LEU A 219 51.48 -30.72 44.80
N THR A 220 51.11 -30.16 45.95
CA THR A 220 52.02 -30.00 47.10
C THR A 220 52.00 -31.20 48.05
N LYS A 221 50.98 -32.04 47.94
CA LYS A 221 50.81 -33.27 48.73
C LYS A 221 51.37 -34.47 47.97
#